data_AF-A0A7Z1S1P1-F1
#
_entry.id   AF-A0A7Z1S1P1-F1
#
_cell.length_a   1.000
_cell.length_b   1.000
_cell.length_c   1.000
_cell.angle_alpha   90.00
_cell.angle_beta   90.00
_cell.angle_gamma   90.00
#
_symmetry.space_group_name_H-M   'P 1'
#
loop_
_entity.id
_entity.type
_entity.pdbx_description
1 polymer ?
#
loop_
_entity_poly.entity_id
_entity_poly.type
_entity_poly.pdbx_seq_one_letter_code
_entity_poly.pdbx_strand_id
1 'polypeptide(L)'
;MARLKPNQPFELLGYTVQPGQRKEIELQAAQLYTHSPLSIPIEIIHGRQAGPTLMVNAAIHGDELNGVEIARQLTNAIEPNKLKGTLIVVPIVNVFGFIHKSRYLPDRRDLNRCFPGSEKGSLTSRIAYTFFENVAKHCDYILDLHTGAIHRTNLPQIRANLSNPETLRIAKAFATPVIIDSPLRDGSLRSEAEKLGIPVLTYEGGEALRFDPLAIRAGYLGVHQVMKEIGMLRPNRKKLPEPVLSKSTSWIRAESDGILRNMVRLGEQVEAGQTLAYISSPLGHEEGQVITTKGGIVIGQQTLPLVNEGDAVFHIAYFKQDDEEVGQSVESYIEEVAEDDWLTTLNN
;
A
#
# COMPACT_ATOMS: atom_id res chain seq x y z
N MET A 1 -8.22 -32.04 -22.35
CA MET A 1 -8.29 -30.59 -22.08
C MET A 1 -9.45 -30.34 -21.13
N ALA A 2 -9.19 -29.86 -19.91
CA ALA A 2 -10.27 -29.46 -19.01
C ALA A 2 -11.01 -28.26 -19.63
N ARG A 3 -12.34 -28.35 -19.77
CA ARG A 3 -13.16 -27.24 -20.27
C ARG A 3 -13.05 -26.06 -19.31
N LEU A 4 -12.72 -24.88 -19.85
CA LEU A 4 -12.66 -23.63 -19.09
C LEU A 4 -14.05 -23.34 -18.50
N LYS A 5 -14.14 -23.13 -17.18
CA LYS A 5 -15.40 -22.78 -16.50
C LYS A 5 -15.71 -21.30 -16.77
N PRO A 6 -16.80 -20.97 -17.49
CA PRO A 6 -17.17 -19.59 -17.73
C PRO A 6 -17.57 -18.90 -16.42
N ASN A 7 -17.33 -17.60 -16.34
CA ASN A 7 -17.79 -16.79 -15.22
C ASN A 7 -19.32 -16.60 -15.28
N GLN A 8 -19.95 -16.38 -14.13
CA GLN A 8 -21.35 -15.96 -14.06
C GLN A 8 -21.40 -14.43 -13.96
N PRO A 9 -22.53 -13.77 -14.30
CA PRO A 9 -22.65 -12.33 -14.13
C PRO A 9 -22.31 -11.91 -12.70
N PHE A 10 -21.47 -10.88 -12.57
CA PHE A 10 -21.07 -10.34 -11.27
C PHE A 10 -22.00 -9.20 -10.86
N GLU A 11 -22.46 -9.21 -9.61
CA GLU A 11 -23.35 -8.20 -9.06
C GLU A 11 -22.67 -7.43 -7.93
N LEU A 12 -22.67 -6.10 -8.03
CA LEU A 12 -22.18 -5.21 -6.98
C LEU A 12 -22.99 -3.92 -7.02
N LEU A 13 -23.47 -3.44 -5.87
CA LEU A 13 -24.22 -2.18 -5.76
C LEU A 13 -25.45 -2.11 -6.69
N GLY A 14 -26.11 -3.25 -6.96
CA GLY A 14 -27.24 -3.34 -7.88
C GLY A 14 -26.87 -3.27 -9.37
N TYR A 15 -25.58 -3.20 -9.70
CA TYR A 15 -25.09 -3.29 -11.07
C TYR A 15 -24.68 -4.71 -11.41
N THR A 16 -25.14 -5.19 -12.56
CA THR A 16 -24.66 -6.45 -13.15
C THR A 16 -23.56 -6.17 -14.19
N VAL A 17 -22.45 -6.93 -14.12
CA VAL A 17 -21.33 -6.90 -15.07
C VAL A 17 -21.20 -8.28 -15.72
N GLN A 18 -21.35 -8.35 -17.04
CA GLN A 18 -21.31 -9.63 -17.76
C GLN A 18 -19.86 -10.13 -17.94
N PRO A 19 -19.63 -11.46 -18.07
CA PRO A 19 -18.31 -12.01 -18.30
C PRO A 19 -17.60 -11.38 -19.51
N GLY A 20 -16.36 -10.94 -19.32
CA GLY A 20 -15.57 -10.28 -20.36
C GLY A 20 -15.85 -8.79 -20.53
N GLN A 21 -16.59 -8.17 -19.61
CA GLN A 21 -16.86 -6.74 -19.62
C GLN A 21 -16.12 -6.00 -18.51
N ARG A 22 -16.05 -4.68 -18.66
CA ARG A 22 -15.70 -3.75 -17.60
C ARG A 22 -16.84 -2.74 -17.40
N LYS A 23 -16.95 -2.20 -16.20
CA LYS A 23 -17.95 -1.20 -15.86
C LYS A 23 -17.43 -0.26 -14.79
N GLU A 24 -17.57 1.03 -15.04
CA GLU A 24 -17.40 2.07 -14.02
C GLU A 24 -18.74 2.28 -13.30
N ILE A 25 -18.68 2.31 -11.97
CA ILE A 25 -19.83 2.56 -11.11
C ILE A 25 -19.43 3.52 -9.99
N GLU A 26 -20.44 4.07 -9.33
CA GLU A 26 -20.25 4.98 -8.21
C GLU A 26 -20.94 4.45 -6.94
N LEU A 27 -20.22 4.50 -5.83
CA LEU A 27 -20.77 4.28 -4.49
C LEU A 27 -21.01 5.63 -3.83
N GLN A 28 -22.28 6.03 -3.67
CA GLN A 28 -22.60 7.26 -2.94
C GLN A 28 -22.24 7.10 -1.46
N ALA A 29 -21.14 7.74 -1.04
CA ALA A 29 -20.60 7.59 0.32
C ALA A 29 -21.13 8.67 1.27
N ALA A 30 -21.40 9.86 0.77
CA ALA A 30 -21.93 10.99 1.55
C ALA A 30 -22.69 12.00 0.68
N GLN A 31 -23.22 13.04 1.33
CA GLN A 31 -23.75 14.25 0.68
C GLN A 31 -23.08 15.47 1.32
N LEU A 32 -22.75 16.46 0.49
CA LEU A 32 -22.28 17.77 0.94
C LEU A 32 -23.45 18.61 1.48
N TYR A 33 -23.15 19.69 2.20
CA TYR A 33 -24.17 20.64 2.72
C TYR A 33 -24.97 21.32 1.61
N THR A 34 -24.47 21.28 0.37
CA THR A 34 -25.14 21.73 -0.85
C THR A 34 -26.07 20.67 -1.46
N HIS A 35 -26.27 19.53 -0.78
CA HIS A 35 -26.97 18.34 -1.28
C HIS A 35 -26.30 17.65 -2.47
N SER A 36 -25.11 18.08 -2.88
CA SER A 36 -24.33 17.39 -3.92
C SER A 36 -23.86 16.02 -3.40
N PRO A 37 -24.06 14.93 -4.16
CA PRO A 37 -23.56 13.63 -3.77
C PRO A 37 -22.02 13.61 -3.81
N LEU A 38 -21.42 12.89 -2.86
CA LEU A 38 -20.02 12.55 -2.91
C LEU A 38 -19.91 11.03 -3.10
N SER A 39 -19.46 10.64 -4.30
CA SER A 39 -19.37 9.25 -4.73
C SER A 39 -17.92 8.76 -4.74
N ILE A 40 -17.71 7.52 -4.30
CA ILE A 40 -16.46 6.77 -4.46
C ILE A 40 -16.48 6.11 -5.86
N PRO A 41 -15.54 6.43 -6.75
CA PRO A 41 -15.45 5.79 -8.07
C PRO A 41 -14.92 4.37 -7.95
N ILE A 42 -15.53 3.43 -8.66
CA ILE A 42 -15.18 2.01 -8.67
C ILE A 42 -15.16 1.52 -10.12
N GLU A 43 -14.06 0.91 -10.55
CA GLU A 43 -14.01 0.18 -11.82
C GLU A 43 -14.04 -1.33 -11.55
N ILE A 44 -15.01 -2.01 -12.15
CA ILE A 44 -15.12 -3.47 -12.12
C ILE A 44 -14.65 -4.00 -13.46
N ILE A 45 -13.64 -4.88 -13.44
CA ILE A 45 -13.14 -5.61 -14.61
C ILE A 45 -13.44 -7.09 -14.38
N HIS A 46 -14.35 -7.65 -15.17
CA HIS A 46 -14.88 -8.99 -14.94
C HIS A 46 -14.44 -9.96 -16.03
N GLY A 47 -13.66 -10.97 -15.63
CA GLY A 47 -13.05 -11.95 -16.51
C GLY A 47 -14.06 -12.92 -17.13
N ARG A 48 -13.73 -13.46 -18.33
CA ARG A 48 -14.60 -14.48 -18.99
C ARG A 48 -14.62 -15.82 -18.27
N GLN A 49 -13.57 -16.12 -17.50
CA GLN A 49 -13.41 -17.38 -16.81
C GLN A 49 -13.59 -17.17 -15.31
N ALA A 50 -14.12 -18.19 -14.62
CA ALA A 50 -14.23 -18.18 -13.17
C ALA A 50 -12.84 -18.07 -12.50
N GLY A 51 -12.78 -17.34 -11.40
CA GLY A 51 -11.59 -17.06 -10.59
C GLY A 51 -11.98 -16.21 -9.37
N PRO A 52 -11.02 -15.79 -8.54
CA PRO A 52 -11.29 -15.03 -7.32
C PRO A 52 -11.69 -13.58 -7.60
N THR A 53 -12.23 -12.92 -6.58
CA THR A 53 -12.50 -11.47 -6.56
C THR A 53 -11.40 -10.76 -5.78
N LEU A 54 -10.62 -9.94 -6.47
CA LEU A 54 -9.57 -9.11 -5.89
C LEU A 54 -10.02 -7.65 -5.85
N MET A 55 -9.90 -7.00 -4.70
CA MET A 55 -9.96 -5.54 -4.61
C MET A 55 -8.56 -4.94 -4.55
N VAL A 56 -8.32 -3.91 -5.36
CA VAL A 56 -7.16 -3.03 -5.24
C VAL A 56 -7.68 -1.63 -4.95
N ASN A 57 -7.40 -1.11 -3.76
CA ASN A 57 -7.85 0.20 -3.35
C ASN A 57 -6.69 1.13 -2.98
N ALA A 58 -6.92 2.42 -3.14
CA ALA A 58 -5.94 3.46 -2.81
C ALA A 58 -6.63 4.68 -2.19
N ALA A 59 -5.80 5.58 -1.65
CA ALA A 59 -6.23 6.83 -1.04
C ALA A 59 -7.34 6.66 0.00
N ILE A 60 -7.20 5.68 0.91
CA ILE A 60 -7.91 5.69 2.20
C ILE A 60 -7.52 6.95 2.99
N HIS A 61 -6.25 7.35 2.88
CA HIS A 61 -5.79 8.69 3.20
C HIS A 61 -5.70 9.50 1.90
N GLY A 62 -6.37 10.65 1.84
CA GLY A 62 -6.54 11.37 0.58
C GLY A 62 -5.28 12.09 0.07
N ASP A 63 -4.24 12.17 0.87
CA ASP A 63 -2.93 12.73 0.53
C ASP A 63 -1.96 11.70 -0.07
N GLU A 64 -2.32 10.41 -0.12
CA GLU A 64 -1.44 9.32 -0.53
C GLU A 64 -1.67 8.95 -2.02
N LEU A 65 -0.93 9.61 -2.92
CA LEU A 65 -1.24 9.63 -4.36
C LEU A 65 -0.61 8.49 -5.18
N ASN A 66 0.47 7.85 -4.71
CA ASN A 66 1.15 6.79 -5.48
C ASN A 66 0.22 5.60 -5.78
N GLY A 67 -0.62 5.20 -4.82
CA GLY A 67 -1.62 4.14 -5.01
C GLY A 67 -2.66 4.48 -6.07
N VAL A 68 -3.02 5.75 -6.23
CA VAL A 68 -3.97 6.23 -7.24
C VAL A 68 -3.40 6.01 -8.65
N GLU A 69 -2.11 6.32 -8.83
CA GLU A 69 -1.42 6.10 -10.11
C GLU A 69 -1.24 4.61 -10.41
N ILE A 70 -0.91 3.79 -9.39
CA ILE A 70 -0.86 2.33 -9.54
C ILE A 70 -2.22 1.78 -10.00
N ALA A 71 -3.30 2.21 -9.36
CA ALA A 71 -4.67 1.81 -9.71
C ALA A 71 -5.02 2.22 -11.15
N ARG A 72 -4.65 3.43 -11.58
CA ARG A 72 -4.84 3.92 -12.95
C ARG A 72 -4.06 3.09 -13.98
N GLN A 73 -2.81 2.73 -13.69
CA GLN A 73 -2.03 1.88 -14.59
C GLN A 73 -2.66 0.48 -14.71
N LEU A 74 -3.11 -0.08 -13.59
CA LEU A 74 -3.77 -1.38 -13.53
C LEU A 74 -5.05 -1.42 -14.38
N THR A 75 -5.95 -0.43 -14.26
CA THR A 75 -7.21 -0.43 -15.02
C THR A 75 -6.99 -0.33 -16.54
N ASN A 76 -5.94 0.38 -16.96
CA ASN A 76 -5.56 0.49 -18.36
C ASN A 76 -4.91 -0.79 -18.90
N ALA A 77 -4.17 -1.53 -18.07
CA ALA A 77 -3.44 -2.73 -18.49
C ALA A 77 -4.29 -4.00 -18.51
N ILE A 78 -5.28 -4.14 -17.62
CA ILE A 78 -6.02 -5.42 -17.48
C ILE A 78 -7.13 -5.56 -18.53
N GLU A 79 -6.95 -6.53 -19.43
CA GLU A 79 -7.98 -6.93 -20.39
C GLU A 79 -8.96 -7.96 -19.80
N PRO A 80 -10.29 -7.72 -19.80
CA PRO A 80 -11.29 -8.69 -19.33
C PRO A 80 -11.21 -10.07 -19.99
N ASN A 81 -10.74 -10.14 -21.24
CA ASN A 81 -10.61 -11.39 -21.98
C ASN A 81 -9.47 -12.28 -21.48
N LYS A 82 -8.44 -11.69 -20.86
CA LYS A 82 -7.27 -12.39 -20.31
C LYS A 82 -7.39 -12.64 -18.80
N LEU A 83 -8.35 -11.97 -18.15
CA LEU A 83 -8.61 -12.08 -16.72
C LEU A 83 -9.48 -13.32 -16.39
N LYS A 84 -9.16 -13.96 -15.27
CA LYS A 84 -10.05 -14.92 -14.58
C LYS A 84 -10.52 -14.32 -13.26
N GLY A 85 -11.80 -14.47 -12.93
CA GLY A 85 -12.38 -13.85 -11.74
C GLY A 85 -12.78 -12.40 -11.96
N THR A 86 -12.74 -11.59 -10.90
CA THR A 86 -13.17 -10.19 -10.90
C THR A 86 -12.12 -9.32 -10.25
N LEU A 87 -11.73 -8.23 -10.91
CA LEU A 87 -10.90 -7.19 -10.32
C LEU A 87 -11.79 -5.97 -10.03
N ILE A 88 -11.81 -5.54 -8.77
CA ILE A 88 -12.48 -4.32 -8.32
C ILE A 88 -11.39 -3.30 -8.00
N VAL A 89 -11.35 -2.19 -8.73
CA VAL A 89 -10.37 -1.13 -8.50
C VAL A 89 -11.06 0.09 -7.91
N VAL A 90 -10.60 0.54 -6.75
CA VAL A 90 -11.11 1.71 -6.04
C VAL A 90 -9.97 2.72 -5.86
N PRO A 91 -9.69 3.58 -6.86
CA PRO A 91 -8.52 4.45 -6.82
C PRO A 91 -8.60 5.49 -5.70
N ILE A 92 -9.80 5.89 -5.28
CA ILE A 92 -9.99 6.93 -4.27
C ILE A 92 -11.10 6.53 -3.30
N VAL A 93 -10.73 5.98 -2.14
CA VAL A 93 -11.71 5.64 -1.09
C VAL A 93 -12.13 6.88 -0.30
N ASN A 94 -11.18 7.71 0.15
CA ASN A 94 -11.47 8.93 0.90
C ASN A 94 -11.52 10.15 -0.04
N VAL A 95 -12.63 10.29 -0.76
CA VAL A 95 -12.84 11.38 -1.73
C VAL A 95 -12.77 12.76 -1.06
N PHE A 96 -13.25 12.90 0.18
CA PHE A 96 -13.11 14.14 0.94
C PHE A 96 -11.64 14.50 1.17
N GLY A 97 -10.87 13.55 1.70
CA GLY A 97 -9.45 13.73 1.93
C GLY A 97 -8.72 14.07 0.64
N PHE A 98 -9.07 13.40 -0.47
CA PHE A 98 -8.42 13.59 -1.76
C PHE A 98 -8.60 15.02 -2.30
N ILE A 99 -9.82 15.55 -2.27
CA ILE A 99 -10.12 16.93 -2.67
C ILE A 99 -9.30 17.94 -1.83
N HIS A 100 -9.17 17.67 -0.53
CA HIS A 100 -8.48 18.55 0.42
C HIS A 100 -7.00 18.24 0.62
N LYS A 101 -6.44 17.26 -0.11
CA LYS A 101 -5.04 16.81 0.02
C LYS A 101 -4.72 16.46 1.48
N SER A 102 -5.63 15.74 2.13
CA SER A 102 -5.65 15.48 3.57
C SER A 102 -5.79 14.00 3.87
N ARG A 103 -5.04 13.55 4.86
CA ARG A 103 -5.20 12.23 5.50
C ARG A 103 -6.59 12.01 6.09
N TYR A 104 -7.14 13.05 6.70
CA TYR A 104 -8.35 13.01 7.51
C TYR A 104 -9.59 13.45 6.73
N LEU A 105 -10.75 13.00 7.21
CA LEU A 105 -12.05 13.53 6.80
C LEU A 105 -12.41 14.85 7.52
N PRO A 106 -13.48 15.56 7.10
CA PRO A 106 -13.87 16.84 7.70
C PRO A 106 -14.13 16.79 9.21
N ASP A 107 -14.53 15.64 9.76
CA ASP A 107 -14.68 15.42 11.21
C ASP A 107 -13.36 15.12 11.93
N ARG A 108 -12.22 15.34 11.26
CA ARG A 108 -10.83 15.13 11.71
C ARG A 108 -10.49 13.69 12.09
N ARG A 109 -11.30 12.72 11.68
CA ARG A 109 -11.05 11.30 11.92
C ARG A 109 -10.25 10.69 10.78
N ASP A 110 -9.42 9.72 11.14
CA ASP A 110 -8.73 8.83 10.22
C ASP A 110 -9.70 7.71 9.82
N LEU A 111 -9.96 7.58 8.51
CA LEU A 111 -10.84 6.54 7.96
C LEU A 111 -10.34 5.14 8.33
N ASN A 112 -9.01 4.94 8.34
CA ASN A 112 -8.38 3.66 8.66
C ASN A 112 -8.32 3.38 10.19
N ARG A 113 -9.13 4.09 10.98
CA ARG A 113 -9.43 3.82 12.40
C ARG A 113 -10.93 3.66 12.66
N CYS A 114 -11.75 3.68 11.60
CA CYS A 114 -13.20 3.73 11.71
C CYS A 114 -13.90 2.53 11.05
N PHE A 115 -13.18 1.57 10.48
CA PHE A 115 -13.76 0.32 9.99
C PHE A 115 -14.27 -0.56 11.15
N PRO A 116 -15.32 -1.38 10.97
CA PRO A 116 -16.14 -1.48 9.77
C PRO A 116 -17.12 -0.30 9.69
N GLY A 117 -17.21 0.54 10.72
CA GLY A 117 -18.06 1.73 10.74
C GLY A 117 -19.43 1.49 11.34
N SER A 118 -20.32 2.47 11.19
CA SER A 118 -21.71 2.42 11.63
C SER A 118 -22.59 3.31 10.77
N GLU A 119 -23.75 2.83 10.33
CA GLU A 119 -24.76 3.61 9.60
C GLU A 119 -25.22 4.88 10.34
N LYS A 120 -25.19 4.81 11.67
CA LYS A 120 -25.65 5.88 12.58
C LYS A 120 -24.49 6.63 13.23
N GLY A 121 -23.26 6.35 12.81
CA GLY A 121 -22.04 6.96 13.35
C GLY A 121 -21.76 8.36 12.80
N SER A 122 -20.54 8.84 13.06
CA SER A 122 -20.03 10.08 12.45
C SER A 122 -19.94 9.96 10.92
N LEU A 123 -19.67 11.08 10.23
CA LEU A 123 -19.44 11.08 8.79
C LEU A 123 -18.43 10.00 8.36
N THR A 124 -17.27 9.96 9.01
CA THR A 124 -16.23 8.96 8.74
C THR A 124 -16.69 7.55 9.01
N SER A 125 -17.39 7.32 10.12
CA SER A 125 -17.92 6.00 10.47
C SER A 125 -18.97 5.50 9.47
N ARG A 126 -19.81 6.40 8.94
CA ARG A 126 -20.79 6.07 7.90
C ARG A 126 -20.13 5.76 6.56
N ILE A 127 -19.11 6.51 6.16
CA ILE A 127 -18.33 6.22 4.95
C ILE A 127 -17.62 4.87 5.07
N ALA A 128 -16.99 4.60 6.22
CA ALA A 128 -16.37 3.30 6.50
C ALA A 128 -17.38 2.16 6.38
N TYR A 129 -18.57 2.32 6.97
CA TYR A 129 -19.67 1.36 6.88
C TYR A 129 -20.09 1.11 5.44
N THR A 130 -20.42 2.17 4.71
CA THR A 130 -20.89 2.05 3.33
C THR A 130 -19.84 1.36 2.46
N PHE A 131 -18.57 1.71 2.58
CA PHE A 131 -17.50 1.08 1.81
C PHE A 131 -17.27 -0.39 2.20
N PHE A 132 -17.17 -0.68 3.49
CA PHE A 132 -16.88 -2.02 3.98
C PHE A 132 -18.02 -2.99 3.65
N GLU A 133 -19.25 -2.59 3.94
CA GLU A 133 -20.42 -3.44 3.78
C GLU A 133 -20.83 -3.65 2.32
N ASN A 134 -20.54 -2.72 1.42
CA ASN A 134 -21.00 -2.83 0.04
C ASN A 134 -19.90 -3.18 -0.95
N VAL A 135 -18.63 -3.13 -0.55
CA VAL A 135 -17.48 -3.40 -1.43
C VAL A 135 -16.52 -4.38 -0.79
N ALA A 136 -15.88 -4.01 0.33
CA ALA A 136 -14.76 -4.78 0.87
C ALA A 136 -15.15 -6.22 1.25
N LYS A 137 -16.32 -6.42 1.89
CA LYS A 137 -16.76 -7.76 2.33
C LYS A 137 -17.12 -8.72 1.19
N HIS A 138 -17.21 -8.24 -0.05
CA HIS A 138 -17.55 -9.03 -1.23
C HIS A 138 -16.31 -9.55 -1.97
N CYS A 139 -15.12 -9.39 -1.40
CA CYS A 139 -13.86 -9.73 -2.01
C CYS A 139 -13.23 -10.96 -1.35
N ASP A 140 -12.49 -11.74 -2.13
CA ASP A 140 -11.67 -12.85 -1.61
C ASP A 140 -10.31 -12.34 -1.13
N TYR A 141 -9.79 -11.26 -1.73
CA TYR A 141 -8.49 -10.65 -1.41
C TYR A 141 -8.55 -9.12 -1.50
N ILE A 142 -7.76 -8.43 -0.68
CA ILE A 142 -7.63 -6.96 -0.72
C ILE A 142 -6.16 -6.55 -0.77
N LEU A 143 -5.81 -5.66 -1.69
CA LEU A 143 -4.54 -4.94 -1.72
C LEU A 143 -4.81 -3.46 -1.47
N ASP A 144 -4.40 -2.99 -0.29
CA ASP A 144 -4.62 -1.63 0.20
C ASP A 144 -3.34 -0.81 0.05
N LEU A 145 -3.33 0.15 -0.87
CA LEU A 145 -2.15 0.89 -1.29
C LEU A 145 -1.99 2.21 -0.51
N HIS A 146 -0.94 2.31 0.30
CA HIS A 146 -0.58 3.46 1.14
C HIS A 146 0.80 4.02 0.77
N THR A 147 1.09 5.22 1.28
CA THR A 147 2.41 5.86 1.23
C THR A 147 2.86 6.26 2.63
N GLY A 148 4.09 6.78 2.75
CA GLY A 148 4.45 7.56 3.93
C GLY A 148 3.53 8.78 4.09
N ALA A 149 3.39 9.26 5.33
CA ALA A 149 2.65 10.50 5.62
C ALA A 149 3.38 11.73 5.04
N ILE A 150 2.76 12.91 5.13
CA ILE A 150 3.41 14.17 4.75
C ILE A 150 4.78 14.27 5.45
N HIS A 151 5.81 14.63 4.68
CA HIS A 151 7.19 14.73 5.12
C HIS A 151 7.85 13.40 5.52
N ARG A 152 7.31 12.27 5.06
CA ARG A 152 7.86 10.93 5.29
C ARG A 152 7.80 10.12 4.01
N THR A 153 8.90 9.49 3.65
CA THR A 153 8.95 8.52 2.56
C THR A 153 9.13 7.10 3.12
N ASN A 154 8.50 6.12 2.48
CA ASN A 154 8.63 4.71 2.81
C ASN A 154 9.29 3.96 1.65
N LEU A 155 10.21 3.05 1.97
CA LEU A 155 10.71 2.08 1.00
C LEU A 155 9.54 1.16 0.59
N PRO A 156 9.43 0.74 -0.68
CA PRO A 156 8.42 -0.23 -1.09
C PRO A 156 8.42 -1.45 -0.18
N GLN A 157 7.31 -1.71 0.49
CA GLN A 157 7.20 -2.79 1.46
C GLN A 157 5.76 -3.26 1.63
N ILE A 158 5.62 -4.52 2.03
CA ILE A 158 4.34 -5.09 2.46
C ILE A 158 4.28 -5.17 3.97
N ARG A 159 3.14 -4.76 4.52
CA ARG A 159 2.76 -4.91 5.93
C ARG A 159 1.59 -5.87 6.02
N ALA A 160 1.81 -7.01 6.66
CA ALA A 160 0.81 -8.08 6.73
C ALA A 160 0.91 -8.89 8.03
N ASN A 161 -0.11 -9.72 8.29
CA ASN A 161 -0.07 -10.77 9.31
C ASN A 161 0.62 -12.02 8.73
N LEU A 162 1.90 -12.21 9.05
CA LEU A 162 2.69 -13.30 8.45
C LEU A 162 2.45 -14.67 9.11
N SER A 163 1.66 -14.71 10.18
CA SER A 163 1.23 -15.97 10.81
C SER A 163 0.15 -16.69 10.00
N ASN A 164 -0.60 -15.97 9.16
CA ASN A 164 -1.56 -16.56 8.25
C ASN A 164 -0.84 -17.08 6.98
N PRO A 165 -0.87 -18.39 6.69
CA PRO A 165 -0.14 -18.96 5.55
C PRO A 165 -0.57 -18.40 4.19
N GLU A 166 -1.85 -18.09 4.02
CA GLU A 166 -2.39 -17.55 2.78
C GLU A 166 -1.95 -16.09 2.58
N THR A 167 -2.02 -15.28 3.64
CA THR A 167 -1.50 -13.91 3.63
C THR A 167 0.00 -13.88 3.35
N LEU A 168 0.77 -14.79 3.98
CA LEU A 168 2.21 -14.92 3.73
C LEU A 168 2.52 -15.29 2.28
N ARG A 169 1.73 -16.21 1.69
CA ARG A 169 1.88 -16.64 0.30
C ARG A 169 1.73 -15.46 -0.66
N ILE A 170 0.64 -14.70 -0.54
CA ILE A 170 0.41 -13.54 -1.41
C ILE A 170 1.40 -12.38 -1.12
N ALA A 171 1.83 -12.20 0.15
CA ALA A 171 2.84 -11.20 0.49
C ALA A 171 4.17 -11.49 -0.21
N LYS A 172 4.61 -12.75 -0.20
CA LYS A 172 5.82 -13.18 -0.93
C LYS A 172 5.69 -12.99 -2.43
N ALA A 173 4.51 -13.32 -2.99
CA ALA A 173 4.27 -13.13 -4.42
C ALA A 173 4.25 -11.66 -4.83
N PHE A 174 3.82 -10.74 -3.95
CA PHE A 174 3.91 -9.29 -4.21
C PHE A 174 5.37 -8.85 -4.45
N ALA A 175 6.33 -9.53 -3.83
CA ALA A 175 7.76 -9.38 -4.10
C ALA A 175 8.31 -7.95 -3.90
N THR A 176 7.91 -7.26 -2.83
CA THR A 176 8.63 -6.05 -2.36
C THR A 176 9.96 -6.43 -1.71
N PRO A 177 10.95 -5.53 -1.64
CA PRO A 177 12.26 -5.84 -1.06
C PRO A 177 12.16 -6.24 0.41
N VAL A 178 11.19 -5.65 1.14
CA VAL A 178 10.94 -5.94 2.54
C VAL A 178 9.48 -6.32 2.76
N ILE A 179 9.25 -7.35 3.58
CA ILE A 179 7.94 -7.73 4.12
C ILE A 179 8.00 -7.67 5.64
N ILE A 180 7.06 -6.96 6.26
CA ILE A 180 7.00 -6.74 7.70
C ILE A 180 5.81 -7.49 8.29
N ASP A 181 6.11 -8.33 9.29
CA ASP A 181 5.11 -8.85 10.22
C ASP A 181 4.63 -7.72 11.12
N SER A 182 3.46 -7.18 10.82
CA SER A 182 2.96 -5.96 11.46
C SER A 182 1.64 -6.22 12.19
N PRO A 183 1.52 -5.78 13.46
CA PRO A 183 0.32 -6.03 14.25
C PRO A 183 -0.90 -5.36 13.62
N LEU A 184 -2.06 -6.01 13.75
CA LEU A 184 -3.33 -5.41 13.39
C LEU A 184 -3.57 -4.14 14.21
N ARG A 185 -4.17 -3.14 13.57
CA ARG A 185 -4.62 -1.93 14.24
C ARG A 185 -6.14 -1.92 14.23
N ASP A 186 -6.73 -1.78 15.41
CA ASP A 186 -8.19 -1.76 15.54
C ASP A 186 -8.81 -0.66 14.68
N GLY A 187 -9.93 -1.01 14.05
CA GLY A 187 -10.65 -0.14 13.14
C GLY A 187 -9.97 0.14 11.79
N SER A 188 -8.89 -0.57 11.45
CA SER A 188 -8.33 -0.54 10.09
C SER A 188 -9.07 -1.49 9.15
N LEU A 189 -9.05 -1.17 7.85
CA LEU A 189 -9.64 -2.03 6.81
C LEU A 189 -9.11 -3.47 6.91
N ARG A 190 -7.79 -3.60 7.05
CA ARG A 190 -7.11 -4.90 7.25
C ARG A 190 -7.64 -5.65 8.46
N SER A 191 -7.73 -5.01 9.63
CA SER A 191 -8.19 -5.69 10.86
C SER A 191 -9.60 -6.24 10.71
N GLU A 192 -10.50 -5.47 10.11
CA GLU A 192 -11.91 -5.88 9.98
C GLU A 192 -12.13 -6.90 8.86
N ALA A 193 -11.39 -6.80 7.75
CA ALA A 193 -11.45 -7.78 6.67
C ALA A 193 -10.85 -9.14 7.10
N GLU A 194 -9.74 -9.14 7.85
CA GLU A 194 -9.14 -10.39 8.36
C GLU A 194 -10.07 -11.11 9.35
N LYS A 195 -10.93 -10.40 10.10
CA LYS A 195 -11.97 -11.03 10.95
C LYS A 195 -12.98 -11.84 10.13
N LEU A 196 -13.17 -11.49 8.86
CA LEU A 196 -14.02 -12.23 7.91
C LEU A 196 -13.24 -13.29 7.13
N GLY A 197 -11.96 -13.49 7.42
CA GLY A 197 -11.09 -14.43 6.71
C GLY A 197 -10.60 -13.93 5.36
N ILE A 198 -10.74 -12.63 5.05
CA ILE A 198 -10.27 -12.02 3.80
C ILE A 198 -8.80 -11.58 3.98
N PRO A 199 -7.83 -12.18 3.29
CA PRO A 199 -6.44 -11.76 3.36
C PRO A 199 -6.26 -10.35 2.79
N VAL A 200 -5.55 -9.50 3.54
CA VAL A 200 -5.25 -8.13 3.14
C VAL A 200 -3.74 -7.87 3.18
N LEU A 201 -3.21 -7.33 2.10
CA LEU A 201 -1.86 -6.75 2.09
C LEU A 201 -1.96 -5.23 2.15
N THR A 202 -1.25 -4.62 3.09
CA THR A 202 -1.02 -3.17 3.08
C THR A 202 0.31 -2.90 2.41
N TYR A 203 0.26 -2.27 1.24
CA TYR A 203 1.45 -1.78 0.56
C TYR A 203 1.81 -0.39 1.06
N GLU A 204 3.10 -0.13 1.25
CA GLU A 204 3.63 1.16 1.65
C GLU A 204 4.78 1.52 0.71
N GLY A 205 4.75 2.71 0.09
CA GLY A 205 5.86 3.17 -0.74
C GLY A 205 5.74 4.64 -1.13
N GLY A 206 6.87 5.37 -1.10
CA GLY A 206 6.94 6.79 -1.45
C GLY A 206 6.38 7.71 -0.36
N GLU A 207 6.19 8.99 -0.72
CA GLU A 207 5.75 10.08 0.15
C GLU A 207 4.35 10.60 -0.23
N ALA A 208 3.59 11.08 0.74
CA ALA A 208 2.32 11.76 0.49
C ALA A 208 2.49 12.99 -0.43
N LEU A 209 1.51 13.22 -1.30
CA LEU A 209 1.45 14.35 -2.24
C LEU A 209 2.62 14.43 -3.25
N ARG A 210 3.43 13.37 -3.38
CA ARG A 210 4.52 13.27 -4.36
C ARG A 210 4.46 11.93 -5.07
N PHE A 211 4.74 11.93 -6.36
CA PHE A 211 4.96 10.70 -7.09
C PHE A 211 6.39 10.22 -6.90
N ASP A 212 6.51 8.94 -6.59
CA ASP A 212 7.76 8.21 -6.49
C ASP A 212 7.72 7.09 -7.55
N PRO A 213 8.51 7.21 -8.64
CA PRO A 213 8.52 6.22 -9.71
C PRO A 213 8.87 4.81 -9.24
N LEU A 214 9.79 4.67 -8.28
CA LEU A 214 10.18 3.37 -7.72
C LEU A 214 9.00 2.76 -6.97
N ALA A 215 8.32 3.55 -6.13
CA ALA A 215 7.15 3.08 -5.37
C ALA A 215 5.96 2.74 -6.27
N ILE A 216 5.68 3.54 -7.29
CA ILE A 216 4.59 3.27 -8.24
C ILE A 216 4.88 1.97 -8.99
N ARG A 217 6.11 1.82 -9.49
CA ARG A 217 6.50 0.65 -10.26
C ARG A 217 6.50 -0.63 -9.41
N ALA A 218 7.09 -0.59 -8.21
CA ALA A 218 7.07 -1.71 -7.28
C ALA A 218 5.63 -2.14 -6.93
N GLY A 219 4.75 -1.18 -6.64
CA GLY A 219 3.35 -1.46 -6.33
C GLY A 219 2.58 -2.07 -7.51
N TYR A 220 2.74 -1.52 -8.71
CA TYR A 220 2.11 -2.04 -9.93
C TYR A 220 2.57 -3.48 -10.24
N LEU A 221 3.89 -3.73 -10.18
CA LEU A 221 4.45 -5.06 -10.39
C LEU A 221 3.93 -6.05 -9.34
N GLY A 222 3.94 -5.67 -8.07
CA GLY A 222 3.49 -6.54 -6.99
C GLY A 222 2.02 -6.92 -7.08
N VAL A 223 1.15 -5.97 -7.44
CA VAL A 223 -0.28 -6.26 -7.70
C VAL A 223 -0.41 -7.29 -8.84
N HIS A 224 0.31 -7.10 -9.95
CA HIS A 224 0.30 -8.06 -11.07
C HIS A 224 0.80 -9.45 -10.67
N GLN A 225 1.80 -9.54 -9.79
CA GLN A 225 2.33 -10.83 -9.33
C GLN A 225 1.37 -11.53 -8.37
N VAL A 226 0.71 -10.79 -7.46
CA VAL A 226 -0.38 -11.36 -6.66
C VAL A 226 -1.49 -11.88 -7.56
N MET A 227 -1.92 -11.13 -8.57
CA MET A 227 -2.95 -11.58 -9.52
C MET A 227 -2.55 -12.88 -10.25
N LYS A 228 -1.27 -13.10 -10.55
CA LYS A 228 -0.78 -14.38 -11.11
C LYS A 228 -0.81 -15.49 -10.07
N GLU A 229 -0.34 -15.20 -8.86
CA GLU A 229 -0.26 -16.14 -7.74
C GLU A 229 -1.63 -16.65 -7.29
N ILE A 230 -2.67 -15.81 -7.35
CA ILE A 230 -4.06 -16.21 -7.04
C ILE A 230 -4.81 -16.70 -8.30
N GLY A 231 -4.12 -16.86 -9.42
CA GLY A 231 -4.64 -17.49 -10.64
C GLY A 231 -5.56 -16.63 -11.51
N MET A 232 -5.61 -15.31 -11.28
CA MET A 232 -6.36 -14.36 -12.12
C MET A 232 -5.68 -14.09 -13.46
N LEU A 233 -4.35 -14.15 -13.50
CA LEU A 233 -3.52 -13.95 -14.70
C LEU A 233 -2.68 -15.19 -15.01
N ARG A 234 -2.13 -15.25 -16.24
CA ARG A 234 -1.21 -16.32 -16.62
C ARG A 234 0.11 -16.18 -15.85
N PRO A 235 0.67 -17.28 -15.30
CA PRO A 235 1.95 -17.23 -14.61
C PRO A 235 3.07 -16.83 -15.56
N ASN A 236 4.06 -16.08 -15.06
CA ASN A 236 5.31 -15.82 -15.77
C ASN A 236 6.40 -16.74 -15.19
N ARG A 237 7.38 -17.11 -16.02
CA ARG A 237 8.54 -17.93 -15.62
C ARG A 237 9.69 -17.11 -15.00
N LYS A 238 9.68 -15.78 -15.12
CA LYS A 238 10.73 -14.94 -14.51
C LYS A 238 10.66 -15.10 -12.99
N LYS A 239 11.78 -15.51 -12.39
CA LYS A 239 11.96 -15.50 -10.94
C LYS A 239 12.10 -14.05 -10.48
N LEU A 240 11.38 -13.71 -9.42
CA LEU A 240 11.55 -12.43 -8.74
C LEU A 240 12.59 -12.60 -7.63
N PRO A 241 13.25 -11.51 -7.20
CA PRO A 241 14.04 -11.50 -5.97
C PRO A 241 13.19 -12.00 -4.79
N GLU A 242 13.81 -12.80 -3.92
CA GLU A 242 13.16 -13.22 -2.68
C GLU A 242 13.07 -12.03 -1.73
N PRO A 243 11.90 -11.72 -1.18
CA PRO A 243 11.74 -10.62 -0.24
C PRO A 243 12.41 -10.95 1.10
N VAL A 244 12.95 -9.94 1.77
CA VAL A 244 13.48 -10.10 3.13
C VAL A 244 12.37 -9.87 4.16
N LEU A 245 12.23 -10.81 5.10
CA LEU A 245 11.17 -10.79 6.12
C LEU A 245 11.68 -10.20 7.43
N SER A 246 11.07 -9.11 7.87
CA SER A 246 11.33 -8.52 9.18
C SER A 246 10.16 -8.78 10.13
N LYS A 247 10.48 -9.17 11.37
CA LYS A 247 9.51 -9.28 12.48
C LYS A 247 9.62 -8.14 13.49
N SER A 248 10.59 -7.25 13.32
CA SER A 248 10.89 -6.21 14.29
C SER A 248 11.37 -4.97 13.58
N THR A 249 10.74 -3.85 13.91
CA THR A 249 11.12 -2.55 13.37
C THR A 249 11.10 -1.53 14.50
N SER A 250 11.86 -0.43 14.37
CA SER A 250 11.75 0.67 15.33
C SER A 250 11.98 2.03 14.69
N TRP A 251 11.37 3.06 15.29
CA TRP A 251 11.61 4.44 14.94
C TRP A 251 12.76 5.00 15.75
N ILE A 252 13.79 5.50 15.07
CA ILE A 252 14.81 6.36 15.66
C ILE A 252 14.24 7.78 15.70
N ARG A 253 14.36 8.42 16.86
CA ARG A 253 13.77 9.74 17.12
C ARG A 253 14.85 10.80 17.27
N ALA A 254 14.50 12.05 16.96
CA ALA A 254 15.35 13.20 17.21
C ALA A 254 15.55 13.37 18.71
N GLU A 255 16.80 13.59 19.14
CA GLU A 255 17.16 13.84 20.54
C GLU A 255 17.20 15.35 20.88
N SER A 256 17.01 16.21 19.88
CA SER A 256 16.98 17.66 20.03
C SER A 256 16.20 18.33 18.89
N ASP A 257 15.80 19.58 19.12
CA ASP A 257 15.21 20.44 18.09
C ASP A 257 16.29 20.94 17.13
N GLY A 258 15.98 21.06 15.83
CA GLY A 258 16.86 21.75 14.90
C GLY A 258 16.72 21.38 13.44
N ILE A 259 17.78 21.72 12.69
CA ILE A 259 17.93 21.39 11.27
C ILE A 259 18.51 19.99 11.16
N LEU A 260 17.75 19.08 10.54
CA LEU A 260 18.14 17.69 10.33
C LEU A 260 18.89 17.53 9.00
N ARG A 261 20.09 16.97 9.05
CA ARG A 261 20.87 16.57 7.88
C ARG A 261 21.09 15.07 7.86
N ASN A 262 20.46 14.39 6.92
CA ASN A 262 20.55 12.94 6.78
C ASN A 262 21.91 12.52 6.20
N MET A 263 22.52 11.49 6.79
CA MET A 263 23.77 10.86 6.34
C MET A 263 23.53 9.53 5.63
N VAL A 264 22.33 8.94 5.79
CA VAL A 264 21.91 7.68 5.17
C VAL A 264 20.68 7.89 4.30
N ARG A 265 20.45 6.97 3.38
CA ARG A 265 19.33 6.98 2.43
C ARG A 265 18.31 5.89 2.75
N LEU A 266 17.11 6.07 2.22
CA LEU A 266 16.08 5.05 2.19
C LEU A 266 16.59 3.80 1.44
N GLY A 267 16.40 2.62 2.02
CA GLY A 267 16.91 1.34 1.50
C GLY A 267 18.33 1.01 1.91
N GLU A 268 19.08 1.95 2.50
CA GLU A 268 20.46 1.72 2.94
C GLU A 268 20.52 0.79 4.15
N GLN A 269 21.54 -0.07 4.16
CA GLN A 269 21.93 -0.85 5.31
C GLN A 269 22.72 0.00 6.29
N VAL A 270 22.41 -0.14 7.58
CA VAL A 270 23.08 0.57 8.66
C VAL A 270 23.60 -0.40 9.72
N GLU A 271 24.67 -0.03 10.40
CA GLU A 271 25.30 -0.81 11.47
C GLU A 271 25.01 -0.22 12.86
N ALA A 272 25.12 -1.05 13.91
CA ALA A 272 24.99 -0.58 15.28
C ALA A 272 26.04 0.48 15.61
N GLY A 273 25.61 1.64 16.14
CA GLY A 273 26.47 2.77 16.44
C GLY A 273 26.70 3.73 15.26
N GLN A 274 26.20 3.41 14.06
CA GLN A 274 26.32 4.31 12.91
C GLN A 274 25.50 5.59 13.11
N THR A 275 26.09 6.72 12.75
CA THR A 275 25.40 8.02 12.67
C THR A 275 24.50 8.06 11.44
N LEU A 276 23.20 8.24 11.65
CA LEU A 276 22.19 8.31 10.60
C LEU A 276 21.94 9.74 10.13
N ALA A 277 22.07 10.71 11.04
CA ALA A 277 21.89 12.13 10.76
C ALA A 277 22.57 13.00 11.81
N TYR A 278 22.71 14.29 11.48
CA TYR A 278 23.08 15.34 12.42
C TYR A 278 21.92 16.31 12.60
N ILE A 279 21.73 16.80 13.83
CA ILE A 279 20.79 17.86 14.18
C ILE A 279 21.60 19.05 14.69
N SER A 280 21.44 20.20 14.06
CA SER A 280 22.15 21.43 14.43
C SER A 280 21.19 22.60 14.61
N SER A 281 21.51 23.51 15.53
CA SER A 281 20.85 24.82 15.58
C SER A 281 21.12 25.60 14.29
N PRO A 282 20.26 26.54 13.88
CA PRO A 282 20.48 27.33 12.67
C PRO A 282 21.80 28.13 12.65
N LEU A 283 22.40 28.39 13.82
CA LEU A 283 23.67 29.10 13.97
C LEU A 283 24.89 28.14 14.07
N GLY A 284 24.66 26.82 14.14
CA GLY A 284 25.64 25.78 13.77
C GLY A 284 26.81 25.57 14.72
N HIS A 285 26.71 25.98 16.00
CA HIS A 285 27.84 25.87 16.93
C HIS A 285 28.06 24.47 17.52
N GLU A 286 27.03 23.63 17.56
CA GLU A 286 27.08 22.25 18.04
C GLU A 286 26.15 21.35 17.19
N GLU A 287 26.55 20.09 17.02
CA GLU A 287 25.77 19.08 16.27
C GLU A 287 25.48 17.87 17.14
N GLY A 288 24.20 17.58 17.35
CA GLY A 288 23.74 16.33 17.93
C GLY A 288 23.75 15.22 16.89
N GLN A 289 24.22 14.03 17.27
CA GLN A 289 24.20 12.85 16.41
C GLN A 289 22.92 12.06 16.64
N VAL A 290 22.26 11.66 15.55
CA VAL A 290 21.19 10.65 15.59
C VAL A 290 21.82 9.31 15.23
N ILE A 291 21.90 8.39 16.18
CA ILE A 291 22.55 7.08 16.01
C ILE A 291 21.54 5.93 16.06
N THR A 292 21.83 4.83 15.36
CA THR A 292 21.10 3.56 15.57
C THR A 292 21.80 2.70 16.62
N THR A 293 21.03 1.98 17.43
CA THR A 293 21.56 1.02 18.42
C THR A 293 21.72 -0.40 17.85
N LYS A 294 21.18 -0.66 16.66
CA LYS A 294 21.17 -1.97 15.99
C LYS A 294 21.35 -1.81 14.49
N GLY A 295 22.00 -2.80 13.87
CA GLY A 295 22.08 -2.90 12.41
C GLY A 295 20.74 -3.28 11.78
N GLY A 296 20.52 -2.90 10.52
CA GLY A 296 19.28 -3.16 9.79
C GLY A 296 19.14 -2.34 8.51
N ILE A 297 17.92 -2.26 7.97
CA ILE A 297 17.62 -1.51 6.73
C ILE A 297 16.74 -0.30 7.03
N VAL A 298 17.07 0.86 6.47
CA VAL A 298 16.24 2.07 6.54
C VAL A 298 15.02 1.90 5.63
N ILE A 299 13.85 1.63 6.22
CA ILE A 299 12.58 1.39 5.51
C ILE A 299 11.64 2.60 5.50
N GLY A 300 11.98 3.66 6.25
CA GLY A 300 11.24 4.91 6.28
C GLY A 300 12.12 6.07 6.74
N GLN A 301 11.86 7.26 6.22
CA GLN A 301 12.71 8.42 6.45
C GLN A 301 11.88 9.71 6.45
N GLN A 302 12.15 10.62 7.39
CA GLN A 302 11.62 11.97 7.39
C GLN A 302 12.34 12.83 6.35
N THR A 303 11.55 13.51 5.51
CA THR A 303 12.04 14.35 4.39
C THR A 303 12.05 15.83 4.73
N LEU A 304 11.29 16.27 5.75
CA LEU A 304 11.38 17.65 6.25
C LEU A 304 12.71 17.83 7.03
N PRO A 305 13.56 18.80 6.64
CA PRO A 305 14.86 19.04 7.30
C PRO A 305 14.71 19.79 8.63
N LEU A 306 13.52 19.77 9.23
CA LEU A 306 13.20 20.40 10.51
C LEU A 306 12.58 19.33 11.41
N VAL A 307 13.10 19.24 12.62
CA VAL A 307 12.66 18.27 13.63
C VAL A 307 12.51 18.97 14.97
N ASN A 308 11.53 18.54 15.74
CA ASN A 308 11.51 18.74 17.19
C ASN A 308 12.06 17.49 17.89
N GLU A 309 12.52 17.65 19.12
CA GLU A 309 12.85 16.54 20.00
C GLU A 309 11.66 15.56 20.07
N GLY A 310 11.97 14.28 19.90
CA GLY A 310 10.99 13.20 19.87
C GLY A 310 10.36 12.93 18.50
N ASP A 311 10.56 13.77 17.47
CA ASP A 311 10.09 13.47 16.12
C ASP A 311 10.71 12.17 15.60
N ALA A 312 9.89 11.31 14.98
CA ALA A 312 10.38 10.05 14.42
C ALA A 312 11.08 10.31 13.08
N VAL A 313 12.39 10.06 13.01
CA VAL A 313 13.26 10.46 11.89
C VAL A 313 13.50 9.32 10.91
N PHE A 314 13.94 8.15 11.40
CA PHE A 314 14.20 6.97 10.59
C PHE A 314 13.39 5.79 11.12
N HIS A 315 12.87 4.96 10.22
CA HIS A 315 12.26 3.68 10.55
C HIS A 315 13.21 2.59 10.07
N ILE A 316 13.70 1.75 11.00
CA ILE A 316 14.65 0.69 10.69
C ILE A 316 13.97 -0.66 10.84
N ALA A 317 14.15 -1.54 9.84
CA ALA A 317 13.79 -2.94 9.90
C ALA A 317 14.98 -3.78 10.36
N TYR A 318 14.73 -4.71 11.29
CA TYR A 318 15.72 -5.62 11.84
C TYR A 318 15.50 -7.04 11.33
N PHE A 319 16.59 -7.76 11.08
CA PHE A 319 16.58 -9.08 10.49
C PHE A 319 17.33 -10.08 11.38
N LYS A 320 17.10 -11.38 11.14
CA LYS A 320 17.88 -12.46 11.77
C LYS A 320 19.03 -12.92 10.89
N GLN A 321 18.86 -12.76 9.58
CA GLN A 321 19.88 -13.00 8.58
C GLN A 321 21.02 -11.99 8.74
N ASP A 322 22.14 -12.28 8.08
CA ASP A 322 23.24 -11.34 7.99
C ASP A 322 22.80 -10.04 7.32
N ASP A 323 23.15 -8.90 7.93
CA ASP A 323 22.69 -7.59 7.45
C ASP A 323 23.25 -7.28 6.05
N GLU A 324 24.45 -7.78 5.69
CA GLU A 324 25.09 -7.55 4.38
C GLU A 324 24.34 -8.28 3.26
N GLU A 325 23.97 -9.55 3.49
CA GLU A 325 23.15 -10.31 2.54
C GLU A 325 21.79 -9.64 2.32
N VAL A 326 21.20 -9.09 3.39
CA VAL A 326 19.94 -8.36 3.31
C VAL A 326 20.10 -7.04 2.54
N GLY A 327 21.16 -6.27 2.82
CA GLY A 327 21.47 -5.03 2.11
C GLY A 327 21.61 -5.26 0.60
N GLN A 328 22.41 -6.26 0.21
CA GLN A 328 22.60 -6.64 -1.19
C GLN A 328 21.28 -7.03 -1.87
N SER A 329 20.40 -7.76 -1.17
CA SER A 329 19.09 -8.14 -1.70
C SER A 329 18.18 -6.93 -1.94
N VAL A 330 18.22 -5.94 -1.04
CA VAL A 330 17.42 -4.72 -1.18
C VAL A 330 17.97 -3.84 -2.31
N GLU A 331 19.28 -3.67 -2.39
CA GLU A 331 19.95 -2.91 -3.45
C GLU A 331 19.67 -3.52 -4.83
N SER A 332 19.88 -4.84 -4.98
CA SER A 332 19.60 -5.57 -6.22
C SER A 332 18.14 -5.40 -6.69
N TYR A 333 17.19 -5.40 -5.74
CA TYR A 333 15.79 -5.15 -6.06
C TYR A 333 15.57 -3.73 -6.59
N ILE A 334 16.16 -2.72 -5.93
CA ILE A 334 16.00 -1.32 -6.33
C ILE A 334 16.56 -1.11 -7.75
N GLU A 335 17.72 -1.70 -8.05
CA GLU A 335 18.31 -1.67 -9.40
C GLU A 335 17.40 -2.34 -10.43
N GLU A 336 16.92 -3.56 -10.18
CA GLU A 336 16.02 -4.26 -11.11
C GLU A 336 14.71 -3.48 -11.35
N VAL A 337 14.14 -2.91 -10.29
CA VAL A 337 12.92 -2.09 -10.38
C VAL A 337 13.20 -0.65 -10.85
N ALA A 338 14.45 -0.21 -10.96
CA ALA A 338 14.80 1.06 -11.59
C ALA A 338 15.09 0.90 -13.10
N GLU A 339 15.83 -0.14 -13.48
CA GLU A 339 16.41 -0.27 -14.83
C GLU A 339 15.47 -0.91 -15.87
N ASP A 340 14.64 -1.87 -15.46
CA ASP A 340 13.94 -2.73 -16.42
C ASP A 340 12.74 -1.98 -17.06
N ASP A 341 12.69 -1.73 -18.37
CA ASP A 341 11.59 -0.99 -19.02
C ASP A 341 10.32 -1.86 -19.17
N TRP A 342 9.76 -2.31 -18.03
CA TRP A 342 8.76 -3.36 -17.96
C TRP A 342 7.43 -3.04 -18.67
N LEU A 343 7.14 -1.76 -18.90
CA LEU A 343 5.93 -1.30 -19.61
C LEU A 343 5.85 -1.87 -21.03
N THR A 344 6.99 -2.16 -21.67
CA THR A 344 7.03 -2.83 -22.98
C THR A 344 6.84 -4.34 -22.89
N THR A 345 7.27 -4.98 -21.81
CA THR A 345 7.20 -6.44 -21.61
C THR A 345 5.89 -6.96 -21.01
N LEU A 346 5.13 -6.16 -20.27
CA LEU A 346 3.85 -6.61 -19.67
C LEU A 346 2.64 -6.50 -20.62
N ASN A 347 2.78 -5.72 -21.70
CA ASN A 347 1.78 -5.58 -22.76
C ASN A 347 1.89 -6.66 -23.85
N ASN A 348 2.87 -7.57 -23.77
CA ASN A 348 3.10 -8.65 -24.73
C ASN A 348 2.69 -10.03 -24.18
#